data_AF-A0A519Z8J2-F1
#
_entry.id   AF-A0A519Z8J2-F1
#
_cell.length_a   1.000
_cell.length_b   1.000
_cell.length_c   1.000
_cell.angle_alpha   90.00
_cell.angle_beta   90.00
_cell.angle_gamma   90.00
#
_symmetry.space_group_name_H-M   'P 1'
#
loop_
_entity.id
_entity.type
_entity.pdbx_description
1 polymer ?
#
loop_
_entity_poly.entity_id
_entity_poly.type
_entity_poly.pdbx_seq_one_letter_code
_entity_poly.pdbx_strand_id
1 'polypeptide(L)'
;MTTADEWDNFKPASPDFYLTEMRRAVAMVSTAPVADLAFPIFSFFHGARTEEREVETQTGHVCVLFTREIRAPLREDSLLIRWVEIIYYYFREMAAVPELAREVWKPLWQVLAQHENDGWDVLPARIQMANWAGHYDQELAEHALSIIKATPPYTPQAEAIRALFLTTNINQQNADFREYVQRAYQLAESMEATHRLQALTTYYSHFAASDQVFNDILASLRSPELSAYKSGTMSLLGGFMVSLFDRNEYDHLWRMMCAIKEVDETFRFVSAHAFIVANHRDRLMLLSRSNRVSFDEEGNGQSYVELAKLCNRMTNVAISLLGDTEVDYRNAGDRFGTPGTADDLGALRDKVVAHYHLDDDVYRELAAVSLVPSHNHPIHGGLCSVGVAPPPLLVSFRPLPDRADQRRHLCLVSADTMTCDLECEWITQEFGNTATLMRDPGKNDLLGALSDQAYSDVYVSAHGQYSHHQSHEPYVHFSEQSKLSASELAALTRAAPSRRTVVLNICDGATTTISINSNAAGLGAAWAHGGAHVIVSHLWPVPPLYACTFGLLMLTFRDLPESEAVLEVYRQLDADNQTIADRLRALRPHFGPLAERIERSALPLGNFRNIGAIALLC
;
A
#
# COMPACT_ATOMS: atom_id res chain seq x y z
N MET A 1 4.78 -24.15 29.87
CA MET A 1 4.08 -25.02 30.84
C MET A 1 3.80 -24.17 32.07
N THR A 2 2.64 -23.52 32.11
CA THR A 2 2.13 -22.79 33.27
C THR A 2 1.66 -23.80 34.33
N THR A 3 1.87 -23.48 35.61
CA THR A 3 1.54 -24.37 36.74
C THR A 3 0.04 -24.42 36.99
N ALA A 4 -0.48 -25.55 37.47
CA ALA A 4 -1.90 -25.76 37.77
C ALA A 4 -2.50 -24.70 38.72
N ASP A 5 -1.68 -24.03 39.54
CA ASP A 5 -2.10 -23.01 40.50
C ASP A 5 -2.49 -21.65 39.84
N GLU A 6 -2.10 -21.38 38.59
CA GLU A 6 -2.51 -20.16 37.87
C GLU A 6 -3.97 -20.25 37.34
N TRP A 7 -4.50 -21.46 37.19
CA TRP A 7 -5.86 -21.70 36.68
C TRP A 7 -6.95 -21.29 37.67
N ASP A 8 -6.69 -21.40 38.98
CA ASP A 8 -7.70 -21.13 40.02
C ASP A 8 -7.99 -19.64 40.23
N ASN A 9 -7.12 -18.74 39.73
CA ASN A 9 -7.31 -17.29 39.81
C ASN A 9 -7.94 -16.69 38.55
N PHE A 10 -8.12 -17.48 37.50
CA PHE A 10 -8.71 -17.03 36.25
C PHE A 10 -10.24 -17.01 36.36
N LYS A 11 -10.82 -15.81 36.40
CA LYS A 11 -12.27 -15.63 36.23
C LYS A 11 -12.57 -15.30 34.78
N PRO A 12 -13.09 -16.24 33.97
CA PRO A 12 -13.52 -15.92 32.62
C PRO A 12 -14.57 -14.81 32.66
N ALA A 13 -14.55 -13.92 31.67
CA ALA A 13 -15.62 -12.95 31.47
C ALA A 13 -16.98 -13.67 31.33
N SER A 14 -18.08 -12.96 31.61
CA SER A 14 -19.41 -13.57 31.48
C SER A 14 -19.70 -13.96 30.03
N PRO A 15 -20.50 -15.02 29.79
CA PRO A 15 -21.09 -15.34 28.48
C PRO A 15 -21.59 -14.14 27.67
N ASP A 16 -22.26 -13.20 28.33
CA ASP A 16 -22.85 -12.00 27.71
C ASP A 16 -21.81 -11.06 27.11
N PHE A 17 -20.62 -10.96 27.71
CA PHE A 17 -19.53 -10.16 27.17
C PHE A 17 -19.11 -10.69 25.80
N TYR A 18 -18.84 -11.99 25.68
CA TYR A 18 -18.42 -12.61 24.43
C TYR A 18 -19.49 -12.49 23.34
N LEU A 19 -20.76 -12.73 23.67
CA LEU A 19 -21.86 -12.57 22.71
C LEU A 19 -22.00 -11.12 22.24
N THR A 20 -21.80 -10.14 23.13
CA THR A 20 -21.83 -8.72 22.79
C THR A 20 -20.71 -8.36 21.83
N GLU A 21 -19.49 -8.83 22.09
CA GLU A 21 -18.34 -8.56 21.23
C GLU A 21 -18.45 -9.28 19.87
N MET A 22 -18.96 -10.52 19.83
CA MET A 22 -19.25 -11.21 18.55
C MET A 22 -20.25 -10.40 17.73
N ARG A 23 -21.36 -9.94 18.35
CA ARG A 23 -22.37 -9.12 17.66
C ARG A 23 -21.77 -7.80 17.19
N ARG A 24 -20.92 -7.18 17.99
CA ARG A 24 -20.22 -5.95 17.62
C ARG A 24 -19.30 -6.18 16.42
N ALA A 25 -18.53 -7.26 16.40
CA ALA A 25 -17.65 -7.61 15.28
C ALA A 25 -18.45 -7.84 13.99
N VAL A 26 -19.53 -8.63 14.07
CA VAL A 26 -20.43 -8.87 12.92
C VAL A 26 -21.07 -7.56 12.46
N ALA A 27 -21.64 -6.77 13.38
CA ALA A 27 -22.26 -5.50 13.06
C ALA A 27 -21.26 -4.53 12.41
N MET A 28 -20.04 -4.42 12.94
CA MET A 28 -18.98 -3.59 12.35
C MET A 28 -18.68 -3.98 10.90
N VAL A 29 -18.64 -5.27 10.59
CA VAL A 29 -18.46 -5.78 9.21
C VAL A 29 -19.71 -5.53 8.35
N SER A 30 -20.90 -5.54 8.93
CA SER A 30 -22.18 -5.41 8.22
C SER A 30 -22.68 -3.97 8.02
N THR A 31 -22.31 -3.00 8.86
CA THR A 31 -22.95 -1.66 8.90
C THR A 31 -22.10 -0.51 8.37
N ALA A 32 -20.84 -0.74 8.00
CA ALA A 32 -19.94 0.35 7.65
C ALA A 32 -19.32 0.14 6.26
N PRO A 33 -18.74 1.19 5.67
CA PRO A 33 -17.65 1.07 4.68
C PRO A 33 -16.40 0.39 5.28
N VAL A 34 -16.54 -0.43 6.33
CA VAL A 34 -15.52 -1.33 6.87
C VAL A 34 -15.32 -2.52 5.93
N ALA A 35 -16.22 -2.76 4.97
CA ALA A 35 -15.91 -3.55 3.77
C ALA A 35 -14.76 -2.92 2.93
N ASP A 36 -14.51 -1.60 3.06
CA ASP A 36 -13.42 -0.87 2.40
C ASP A 36 -12.14 -0.81 3.25
N LEU A 37 -12.22 -1.24 4.51
CA LEU A 37 -11.09 -1.35 5.42
C LEU A 37 -10.59 -2.78 5.43
N ALA A 38 -9.34 -2.97 4.99
CA ALA A 38 -8.53 -4.03 5.54
C ALA A 38 -8.56 -3.89 7.07
N PHE A 39 -9.28 -4.80 7.74
CA PHE A 39 -9.30 -5.09 9.19
C PHE A 39 -10.15 -4.22 10.13
N PRO A 40 -10.80 -4.89 11.10
CA PRO A 40 -10.82 -4.46 12.49
C PRO A 40 -9.70 -5.16 13.30
N ILE A 41 -8.81 -4.36 13.91
CA ILE A 41 -7.96 -4.78 15.03
C ILE A 41 -8.85 -4.97 16.25
N PHE A 42 -9.11 -6.23 16.66
CA PHE A 42 -9.30 -6.60 18.07
C PHE A 42 -8.90 -8.06 18.25
N SER A 43 -7.88 -8.31 19.07
CA SER A 43 -7.81 -9.56 19.83
C SER A 43 -8.96 -9.51 20.84
N PHE A 44 -9.94 -10.41 20.72
CA PHE A 44 -11.14 -10.46 21.58
C PHE A 44 -10.85 -10.93 23.02
N PHE A 45 -9.58 -11.08 23.39
CA PHE A 45 -9.17 -11.69 24.65
C PHE A 45 -8.18 -10.78 25.41
N HIS A 46 -8.72 -9.73 26.05
CA HIS A 46 -8.60 -9.50 27.49
C HIS A 46 -9.35 -8.21 27.89
N GLY A 47 -10.31 -8.34 28.82
CA GLY A 47 -11.10 -7.22 29.36
C GLY A 47 -10.45 -6.52 30.55
N ALA A 48 -9.12 -6.53 30.70
CA ALA A 48 -8.44 -5.68 31.68
C ALA A 48 -7.29 -4.90 31.04
N ARG A 49 -7.15 -3.64 31.47
CA ARG A 49 -5.92 -2.88 31.26
C ARG A 49 -4.82 -3.55 32.06
N THR A 50 -3.97 -4.33 31.40
CA THR A 50 -2.68 -4.74 31.95
C THR A 50 -1.62 -3.76 31.44
N GLU A 51 -0.88 -3.15 32.35
CA GLU A 51 0.23 -2.23 32.04
C GLU A 51 1.49 -2.95 31.52
N GLU A 52 1.42 -4.26 31.26
CA GLU A 52 2.55 -5.06 30.80
C GLU A 52 2.36 -5.55 29.36
N ARG A 53 3.43 -5.35 28.59
CA ARG A 53 3.60 -5.64 27.17
C ARG A 53 3.79 -7.15 26.97
N GLU A 54 2.80 -7.73 26.29
CA GLU A 54 2.75 -8.97 25.50
C GLU A 54 1.44 -9.70 25.85
N VAL A 55 0.51 -9.71 24.89
CA VAL A 55 -0.75 -10.43 25.05
C VAL A 55 -0.43 -11.91 24.80
N GLU A 56 -0.04 -12.65 25.83
CA GLU A 56 -0.17 -14.10 25.81
C GLU A 56 -1.66 -14.42 25.61
N THR A 57 -2.03 -14.85 24.41
CA THR A 57 -3.38 -15.31 24.11
C THR A 57 -3.57 -16.66 24.78
N GLN A 58 -4.08 -16.64 26.02
CA GLN A 58 -4.35 -17.87 26.78
C GLN A 58 -5.57 -18.61 26.20
N THR A 59 -5.36 -19.82 25.68
CA THR A 59 -6.35 -20.75 25.10
C THR A 59 -7.63 -20.95 25.94
N GLY A 60 -7.54 -20.76 27.25
CA GLY A 60 -8.66 -20.89 28.20
C GLY A 60 -9.85 -19.96 27.90
N HIS A 61 -9.64 -18.79 27.30
CA HIS A 61 -10.73 -17.87 26.93
C HIS A 61 -11.60 -18.38 25.76
N VAL A 62 -11.01 -19.09 24.80
CA VAL A 62 -11.75 -19.66 23.67
C VAL A 62 -12.55 -20.88 24.12
N CYS A 63 -12.06 -21.61 25.14
CA CYS A 63 -12.82 -22.67 25.79
C CYS A 63 -14.15 -22.18 26.40
N VAL A 64 -14.25 -20.89 26.76
CA VAL A 64 -15.49 -20.31 27.32
C VAL A 64 -16.62 -20.29 26.28
N LEU A 65 -16.32 -20.07 24.98
CA LEU A 65 -17.31 -20.14 23.89
C LEU A 65 -18.00 -21.50 23.78
N PHE A 66 -17.42 -22.54 24.41
CA PHE A 66 -17.90 -23.90 24.37
C PHE A 66 -18.53 -24.36 25.70
N THR A 67 -18.73 -23.47 26.68
CA THR A 67 -19.56 -23.80 27.85
C THR A 67 -21.03 -23.94 27.46
N ARG A 68 -21.80 -24.64 28.29
CA ARG A 68 -23.22 -24.89 28.03
C ARG A 68 -24.04 -23.61 28.00
N GLU A 69 -23.65 -22.57 28.76
CA GLU A 69 -24.35 -21.28 28.79
C GLU A 69 -24.20 -20.46 27.50
N ILE A 70 -23.05 -20.53 26.80
CA ILE A 70 -22.86 -19.85 25.51
C ILE A 70 -23.42 -20.67 24.34
N ARG A 71 -23.35 -22.00 24.40
CA ARG A 71 -23.87 -22.89 23.35
C ARG A 71 -25.37 -22.78 23.13
N ALA A 72 -26.16 -22.51 24.17
CA ALA A 72 -27.62 -22.43 24.05
C ALA A 72 -28.07 -21.22 23.18
N PRO A 73 -27.61 -19.98 23.41
CA PRO A 73 -27.86 -18.86 22.52
C PRO A 73 -27.31 -19.02 21.10
N LEU A 74 -26.14 -19.67 20.93
CA LEU A 74 -25.52 -19.85 19.62
C LEU A 74 -26.19 -20.92 18.75
N ARG A 75 -26.92 -21.87 19.35
CA ARG A 75 -27.68 -22.90 18.60
C ARG A 75 -28.83 -22.33 17.77
N GLU A 76 -29.34 -21.17 18.15
CA GLU A 76 -30.49 -20.52 17.50
C GLU A 76 -30.08 -19.39 16.54
N ASP A 77 -28.79 -18.98 16.53
CA ASP A 77 -28.33 -17.77 15.83
C ASP A 77 -27.19 -18.07 14.84
N SER A 78 -27.33 -17.57 13.61
CA SER A 78 -26.30 -17.55 12.56
C SER A 78 -25.01 -16.82 12.97
N LEU A 79 -25.04 -16.11 14.11
CA LEU A 79 -23.94 -15.34 14.68
C LEU A 79 -22.62 -16.12 14.79
N LEU A 80 -22.63 -17.39 15.24
CA LEU A 80 -21.39 -18.15 15.39
C LEU A 80 -20.76 -18.44 14.02
N ILE A 81 -21.56 -18.90 13.05
CA ILE A 81 -21.09 -19.21 11.70
C ILE A 81 -20.46 -17.95 11.09
N ARG A 82 -21.15 -16.81 11.18
CA ARG A 82 -20.66 -15.54 10.67
C ARG A 82 -19.41 -15.05 11.40
N TRP A 83 -19.32 -15.28 12.71
CA TRP A 83 -18.13 -14.93 13.50
C TRP A 83 -16.92 -15.80 13.11
N VAL A 84 -17.11 -17.12 12.91
CA VAL A 84 -16.04 -18.01 12.44
C VAL A 84 -15.55 -17.60 11.06
N GLU A 85 -16.45 -17.24 10.16
CA GLU A 85 -16.10 -16.69 8.86
C GLU A 85 -15.21 -15.43 8.99
N ILE A 86 -15.63 -14.45 9.78
CA ILE A 86 -14.91 -13.18 9.96
C ILE A 86 -13.56 -13.38 10.64
N ILE A 87 -13.47 -14.22 11.68
CA ILE A 87 -12.21 -14.39 12.44
C ILE A 87 -11.16 -15.13 11.61
N TYR A 88 -11.54 -16.12 10.79
CA TYR A 88 -10.59 -16.80 9.92
C TYR A 88 -10.18 -15.99 8.71
N TYR A 89 -11.08 -15.15 8.20
CA TYR A 89 -10.70 -14.09 7.26
C TYR A 89 -9.64 -13.18 7.88
N TYR A 90 -9.85 -12.72 9.12
CA TYR A 90 -8.90 -11.88 9.85
C TYR A 90 -7.54 -12.56 10.05
N PHE A 91 -7.52 -13.81 10.54
CA PHE A 91 -6.28 -14.57 10.73
C PHE A 91 -5.48 -14.70 9.43
N ARG A 92 -6.17 -14.96 8.31
CA ARG A 92 -5.53 -15.03 6.98
C ARG A 92 -4.95 -13.69 6.58
N GLU A 93 -5.77 -12.65 6.55
CA GLU A 93 -5.41 -11.37 5.97
C GLU A 93 -4.33 -10.65 6.81
N MET A 94 -4.36 -10.74 8.14
CA MET A 94 -3.33 -10.10 8.99
C MET A 94 -2.02 -10.90 9.10
N ALA A 95 -2.02 -12.17 8.69
CA ALA A 95 -1.06 -13.15 9.18
C ALA A 95 -0.95 -13.17 10.71
N ALA A 96 -2.07 -12.93 11.41
CA ALA A 96 -2.09 -12.78 12.86
C ALA A 96 -2.27 -14.13 13.58
N VAL A 97 -1.38 -14.40 14.55
CA VAL A 97 -1.48 -15.46 15.57
C VAL A 97 -1.83 -16.85 14.99
N PRO A 98 -1.03 -17.39 14.04
CA PRO A 98 -1.32 -18.67 13.39
C PRO A 98 -1.41 -19.84 14.39
N GLU A 99 -0.71 -19.76 15.52
CA GLU A 99 -0.78 -20.73 16.60
C GLU A 99 -2.18 -20.78 17.21
N LEU A 100 -2.75 -19.63 17.56
CA LEU A 100 -4.10 -19.53 18.12
C LEU A 100 -5.14 -20.01 17.11
N ALA A 101 -5.02 -19.59 15.85
CA ALA A 101 -5.91 -20.05 14.78
C ALA A 101 -5.89 -21.58 14.67
N ARG A 102 -4.72 -22.21 14.71
CA ARG A 102 -4.57 -23.68 14.72
C ARG A 102 -5.24 -24.32 15.93
N GLU A 103 -5.03 -23.78 17.13
CA GLU A 103 -5.58 -24.33 18.38
C GLU A 103 -7.12 -24.34 18.40
N VAL A 104 -7.74 -23.28 17.88
CA VAL A 104 -9.20 -23.13 17.88
C VAL A 104 -9.88 -23.79 16.68
N TRP A 105 -9.10 -24.24 15.69
CA TRP A 105 -9.60 -24.82 14.45
C TRP A 105 -10.48 -26.03 14.68
N LYS A 106 -9.97 -27.06 15.36
CA LYS A 106 -10.69 -28.31 15.59
C LYS A 106 -12.03 -28.13 16.33
N PRO A 107 -12.10 -27.40 17.48
CA PRO A 107 -13.37 -27.23 18.17
C PRO A 107 -14.39 -26.42 17.36
N LEU A 108 -13.96 -25.39 16.62
CA LEU A 108 -14.87 -24.63 15.74
C LEU A 108 -15.38 -25.49 14.57
N TRP A 109 -14.50 -26.29 13.95
CA TRP A 109 -14.88 -27.21 12.88
C TRP A 109 -15.94 -28.22 13.33
N GLN A 110 -15.79 -28.79 14.53
CA GLN A 110 -16.77 -29.71 15.12
C GLN A 110 -18.13 -29.04 15.38
N VAL A 111 -18.13 -27.79 15.85
CA VAL A 111 -19.37 -27.05 16.07
C VAL A 111 -20.05 -26.71 14.74
N LEU A 112 -19.30 -26.32 13.70
CA LEU A 112 -19.85 -26.15 12.36
C LEU A 112 -20.45 -27.47 11.81
N ALA A 113 -19.82 -28.62 12.07
CA ALA A 113 -20.40 -29.92 11.71
C ALA A 113 -21.72 -30.21 12.43
N GLN A 114 -21.85 -29.80 13.70
CA GLN A 114 -23.13 -29.89 14.41
C GLN A 114 -24.20 -29.00 13.77
N HIS A 115 -23.87 -27.74 13.47
CA HIS A 115 -24.79 -26.82 12.80
C HIS A 115 -25.20 -27.29 11.39
N GLU A 116 -24.28 -27.89 10.64
CA GLU A 116 -24.61 -28.49 9.34
C GLU A 116 -25.63 -29.63 9.48
N ASN A 117 -25.47 -30.50 10.49
CA ASN A 117 -26.44 -31.56 10.78
C ASN A 117 -27.81 -31.00 11.20
N ASP A 118 -27.83 -29.82 11.81
CA ASP A 118 -29.03 -29.09 12.19
C ASP A 118 -29.64 -28.29 11.01
N GLY A 119 -29.05 -28.38 9.81
CA GLY A 119 -29.58 -27.80 8.57
C GLY A 119 -29.10 -26.37 8.25
N TRP A 120 -28.11 -25.86 8.98
CA TRP A 120 -27.56 -24.52 8.74
C TRP A 120 -26.52 -24.53 7.60
N ASP A 121 -26.47 -23.43 6.84
CA ASP A 121 -25.41 -23.21 5.86
C ASP A 121 -24.11 -22.76 6.54
N VAL A 122 -23.18 -23.71 6.70
CA VAL A 122 -21.87 -23.48 7.31
C VAL A 122 -20.75 -23.34 6.28
N LEU A 123 -21.06 -23.46 4.99
CA LEU A 123 -20.06 -23.53 3.93
C LEU A 123 -19.16 -22.28 3.88
N PRO A 124 -19.67 -21.02 4.02
CA PRO A 124 -18.81 -19.84 4.03
C PRO A 124 -17.76 -19.86 5.14
N ALA A 125 -18.14 -20.26 6.35
CA ALA A 125 -17.22 -20.35 7.49
C ALA A 125 -16.14 -21.42 7.26
N ARG A 126 -16.54 -22.60 6.76
CA ARG A 126 -15.59 -23.68 6.42
C ARG A 126 -14.61 -23.25 5.33
N ILE A 127 -15.06 -22.50 4.33
CA ILE A 127 -14.21 -21.97 3.28
C ILE A 127 -13.15 -21.02 3.84
N GLN A 128 -13.49 -20.13 4.77
CA GLN A 128 -12.48 -19.25 5.39
C GLN A 128 -11.48 -20.04 6.23
N MET A 129 -11.95 -21.03 7.01
CA MET A 129 -11.07 -21.94 7.75
C MET A 129 -10.13 -22.73 6.84
N ALA A 130 -10.64 -23.22 5.71
CA ALA A 130 -9.86 -23.96 4.73
C ALA A 130 -8.85 -23.06 4.00
N ASN A 131 -9.26 -21.85 3.62
CA ASN A 131 -8.36 -20.86 3.00
C ASN A 131 -7.20 -20.51 3.93
N TRP A 132 -7.46 -20.25 5.21
CA TRP A 132 -6.40 -20.05 6.20
C TRP A 132 -5.48 -21.28 6.28
N ALA A 133 -6.05 -22.49 6.42
CA ALA A 133 -5.27 -23.71 6.52
C ALA A 133 -4.38 -23.92 5.28
N GLY A 134 -4.86 -23.60 4.08
CA GLY A 134 -4.07 -23.68 2.84
C GLY A 134 -2.80 -22.83 2.82
N HIS A 135 -2.66 -21.85 3.72
CA HIS A 135 -1.44 -21.05 3.89
C HIS A 135 -0.57 -21.49 5.06
N TYR A 136 -1.15 -22.04 6.13
CA TYR A 136 -0.45 -22.25 7.41
C TYR A 136 -0.40 -23.70 7.89
N ASP A 137 -1.23 -24.59 7.35
CA ASP A 137 -1.38 -25.98 7.81
C ASP A 137 -1.94 -26.91 6.72
N GLN A 138 -1.04 -27.61 6.03
CA GLN A 138 -1.38 -28.48 4.90
C GLN A 138 -2.30 -29.65 5.29
N GLU A 139 -2.15 -30.22 6.49
CA GLU A 139 -2.98 -31.34 6.95
C GLU A 139 -4.44 -30.89 7.15
N LEU A 140 -4.63 -29.75 7.82
CA LEU A 140 -5.96 -29.17 8.00
C LEU A 140 -6.58 -28.74 6.66
N ALA A 141 -5.76 -28.26 5.73
CA ALA A 141 -6.19 -27.87 4.39
C ALA A 141 -6.75 -29.06 3.61
N GLU A 142 -6.03 -30.19 3.60
CA GLU A 142 -6.46 -31.43 2.92
C GLU A 142 -7.75 -31.99 3.53
N HIS A 143 -7.84 -32.00 4.87
CA HIS A 143 -9.05 -32.43 5.56
C HIS A 143 -10.26 -31.55 5.20
N ALA A 144 -10.09 -30.23 5.26
CA ALA A 144 -11.15 -29.28 4.94
C ALA A 144 -11.59 -29.39 3.48
N LEU A 145 -10.63 -29.51 2.55
CA LEU A 145 -10.89 -29.67 1.13
C LEU A 145 -11.72 -30.93 0.84
N SER A 146 -11.35 -32.07 1.44
CA SER A 146 -12.08 -33.33 1.26
C SER A 146 -13.54 -33.20 1.70
N ILE A 147 -13.81 -32.53 2.82
CA ILE A 147 -15.17 -32.34 3.33
C ILE A 147 -15.95 -31.38 2.43
N ILE A 148 -15.36 -30.24 2.05
CA ILE A 148 -16.04 -29.23 1.22
C ILE A 148 -16.43 -29.81 -0.16
N LYS A 149 -15.58 -30.67 -0.75
CA LYS A 149 -15.92 -31.40 -1.98
C LYS A 149 -17.10 -32.36 -1.79
N ALA A 150 -17.16 -33.04 -0.64
CA ALA A 150 -18.21 -34.00 -0.33
C ALA A 150 -19.55 -33.34 0.07
N THR A 151 -19.53 -32.12 0.63
CA THR A 151 -20.74 -31.39 1.03
C THR A 151 -21.53 -30.95 -0.22
N PRO A 152 -22.77 -31.44 -0.42
CA PRO A 152 -23.63 -30.99 -1.52
C PRO A 152 -24.08 -29.54 -1.30
N PRO A 153 -24.16 -28.70 -2.35
CA PRO A 153 -24.64 -27.33 -2.19
C PRO A 153 -26.16 -27.34 -2.09
N TYR A 154 -26.71 -26.63 -1.10
CA TYR A 154 -28.16 -26.55 -0.89
C TYR A 154 -28.84 -25.49 -1.76
N THR A 155 -28.08 -24.54 -2.29
CA THR A 155 -28.58 -23.43 -3.12
C THR A 155 -27.66 -23.21 -4.32
N PRO A 156 -28.15 -22.60 -5.41
CA PRO A 156 -27.30 -22.20 -6.54
C PRO A 156 -26.16 -21.26 -6.12
N GLN A 157 -26.41 -20.39 -5.14
CA GLN A 157 -25.39 -19.50 -4.59
C GLN A 157 -24.30 -20.27 -3.82
N ALA A 158 -24.68 -21.26 -3.01
CA ALA A 158 -23.73 -22.14 -2.33
C ALA A 158 -22.91 -22.97 -3.34
N GLU A 159 -23.53 -23.40 -4.45
CA GLU A 159 -22.81 -24.07 -5.54
C GLU A 159 -21.76 -23.15 -6.17
N ALA A 160 -22.14 -21.91 -6.48
CA ALA A 160 -21.25 -20.90 -7.04
C ALA A 160 -20.07 -20.60 -6.11
N ILE A 161 -20.34 -20.35 -4.82
CA ILE A 161 -19.31 -20.10 -3.80
C ILE A 161 -18.37 -21.32 -3.66
N ARG A 162 -18.92 -22.54 -3.60
CA ARG A 162 -18.12 -23.76 -3.55
C ARG A 162 -17.24 -23.93 -4.78
N ALA A 163 -17.81 -23.75 -5.97
CA ALA A 163 -17.07 -23.85 -7.22
C ALA A 163 -15.90 -22.86 -7.24
N LEU A 164 -16.14 -21.61 -6.85
CA LEU A 164 -15.13 -20.56 -6.75
C LEU A 164 -14.04 -20.88 -5.72
N PHE A 165 -14.39 -21.38 -4.54
CA PHE A 165 -13.40 -21.81 -3.56
C PHE A 165 -12.51 -22.94 -4.10
N LEU A 166 -13.09 -23.89 -4.82
CA LEU A 166 -12.36 -25.01 -5.42
C LEU A 166 -11.49 -24.59 -6.63
N THR A 167 -11.48 -23.30 -6.98
CA THR A 167 -10.50 -22.70 -7.91
C THR A 167 -9.31 -22.04 -7.22
N THR A 168 -9.20 -22.13 -5.89
CA THR A 168 -8.07 -21.54 -5.13
C THR A 168 -6.88 -22.50 -5.04
N ASN A 169 -5.74 -22.01 -4.53
CA ASN A 169 -4.49 -22.77 -4.42
C ASN A 169 -4.64 -24.10 -3.67
N ILE A 170 -5.55 -24.17 -2.69
CA ILE A 170 -5.80 -25.39 -1.91
C ILE A 170 -6.19 -26.58 -2.80
N ASN A 171 -6.85 -26.32 -3.93
CA ASN A 171 -7.30 -27.36 -4.86
C ASN A 171 -6.40 -27.49 -6.11
N GLN A 172 -5.43 -26.59 -6.30
CA GLN A 172 -4.71 -26.43 -7.58
C GLN A 172 -4.00 -27.70 -8.07
N GLN A 173 -3.56 -28.58 -7.16
CA GLN A 173 -2.89 -29.84 -7.50
C GLN A 173 -3.85 -31.03 -7.75
N ASN A 174 -5.15 -30.84 -7.54
CA ASN A 174 -6.14 -31.91 -7.71
C ASN A 174 -6.60 -32.00 -9.17
N ALA A 175 -6.94 -33.22 -9.60
CA ALA A 175 -7.35 -33.48 -10.99
C ALA A 175 -8.63 -32.74 -11.41
N ASP A 176 -9.52 -32.45 -10.45
CA ASP A 176 -10.80 -31.76 -10.66
C ASP A 176 -10.67 -30.22 -10.66
N PHE A 177 -9.48 -29.67 -10.40
CA PHE A 177 -9.27 -28.22 -10.35
C PHE A 177 -9.78 -27.51 -11.61
N ARG A 178 -9.40 -28.00 -12.80
CA ARG A 178 -9.80 -27.36 -14.07
C ARG A 178 -11.30 -27.45 -14.33
N GLU A 179 -11.96 -28.51 -13.86
CA GLU A 179 -13.42 -28.65 -13.92
C GLU A 179 -14.09 -27.56 -13.08
N TYR A 180 -13.61 -27.34 -11.86
CA TYR A 180 -14.14 -26.28 -10.99
C TYR A 180 -13.85 -24.88 -11.53
N VAL A 181 -12.69 -24.64 -12.15
CA VAL A 181 -12.42 -23.37 -12.85
C VAL A 181 -13.45 -23.10 -13.95
N GLN A 182 -13.77 -24.10 -14.77
CA GLN A 182 -14.78 -23.98 -15.81
C GLN A 182 -16.18 -23.79 -15.22
N ARG A 183 -16.52 -24.53 -14.14
CA ARG A 183 -17.81 -24.43 -13.46
C ARG A 183 -18.02 -23.05 -12.82
N ALA A 184 -17.00 -22.52 -12.15
CA ALA A 184 -17.05 -21.18 -11.54
C ALA A 184 -17.29 -20.10 -12.61
N TYR A 185 -16.61 -20.20 -13.76
CA TYR A 185 -16.84 -19.30 -14.90
C TYR A 185 -18.29 -19.37 -15.43
N GLN A 186 -18.85 -20.58 -15.59
CA GLN A 186 -20.24 -20.75 -16.02
C GLN A 186 -21.26 -20.15 -15.03
N LEU A 187 -20.91 -20.11 -13.74
CA LEU A 187 -21.77 -19.56 -12.69
C LEU A 187 -21.54 -18.07 -12.44
N ALA A 188 -20.52 -17.46 -13.07
CA ALA A 188 -20.02 -16.13 -12.73
C ALA A 188 -21.07 -15.00 -12.85
N GLU A 189 -22.01 -15.09 -13.81
CA GLU A 189 -23.07 -14.09 -13.99
C GLU A 189 -24.05 -14.04 -12.80
N SER A 190 -24.18 -15.16 -12.06
CA SER A 190 -25.04 -15.26 -10.88
C SER A 190 -24.36 -14.84 -9.58
N MET A 191 -23.06 -14.53 -9.64
CA MET A 191 -22.26 -14.19 -8.47
C MET A 191 -22.24 -12.68 -8.20
N GLU A 192 -22.00 -12.33 -6.94
CA GLU A 192 -21.57 -10.98 -6.51
C GLU A 192 -20.37 -10.48 -7.34
N ALA A 193 -20.23 -9.17 -7.50
CA ALA A 193 -19.25 -8.58 -8.41
C ALA A 193 -17.79 -9.01 -8.16
N THR A 194 -17.39 -9.14 -6.88
CA THR A 194 -16.03 -9.59 -6.50
C THR A 194 -15.80 -11.07 -6.80
N HIS A 195 -16.80 -11.91 -6.53
CA HIS A 195 -16.77 -13.34 -6.85
C HIS A 195 -16.78 -13.59 -8.37
N ARG A 196 -17.59 -12.81 -9.11
CA ARG A 196 -17.58 -12.80 -10.58
C ARG A 196 -16.20 -12.43 -11.12
N LEU A 197 -15.59 -11.36 -10.61
CA LEU A 197 -14.23 -10.97 -10.98
C LEU A 197 -13.23 -12.11 -10.71
N GLN A 198 -13.27 -12.73 -9.54
CA GLN A 198 -12.39 -13.86 -9.18
C GLN A 198 -12.59 -15.06 -10.12
N ALA A 199 -13.84 -15.40 -10.47
CA ALA A 199 -14.13 -16.49 -11.40
C ALA A 199 -13.54 -16.21 -12.80
N LEU A 200 -13.74 -14.98 -13.31
CA LEU A 200 -13.22 -14.55 -14.60
C LEU A 200 -11.67 -14.57 -14.64
N THR A 201 -11.03 -13.98 -13.63
CA THR A 201 -9.56 -13.93 -13.56
C THR A 201 -8.94 -15.31 -13.40
N THR A 202 -9.57 -16.19 -12.63
CA THR A 202 -9.12 -17.57 -12.44
C THR A 202 -9.26 -18.39 -13.73
N TYR A 203 -10.39 -18.23 -14.43
CA TYR A 203 -10.61 -18.86 -15.74
C TYR A 203 -9.57 -18.41 -16.78
N TYR A 204 -9.26 -17.10 -16.83
CA TYR A 204 -8.22 -16.58 -17.70
C TYR A 204 -6.84 -17.17 -17.38
N SER A 205 -6.51 -17.29 -16.10
CA SER A 205 -5.20 -17.71 -15.60
C SER A 205 -4.95 -19.21 -15.83
N HIS A 206 -5.97 -20.06 -15.69
CA HIS A 206 -5.79 -21.52 -15.66
C HIS A 206 -6.52 -22.30 -16.76
N PHE A 207 -7.49 -21.70 -17.46
CA PHE A 207 -8.30 -22.38 -18.46
C PHE A 207 -8.07 -21.84 -19.87
N ALA A 208 -8.47 -20.59 -20.14
CA ALA A 208 -8.38 -20.00 -21.47
C ALA A 208 -8.02 -18.50 -21.41
N ALA A 209 -6.81 -18.18 -21.89
CA ALA A 209 -6.36 -16.82 -22.16
C ALA A 209 -6.99 -16.32 -23.46
N SER A 210 -8.08 -15.55 -23.39
CA SER A 210 -8.69 -14.98 -24.60
C SER A 210 -9.07 -13.53 -24.37
N ASP A 211 -9.02 -12.75 -25.46
CA ASP A 211 -9.44 -11.34 -25.44
C ASP A 211 -10.88 -11.18 -24.97
N GLN A 212 -11.75 -12.15 -25.25
CA GLN A 212 -13.14 -12.14 -24.77
C GLN A 212 -13.19 -12.17 -23.24
N VAL A 213 -12.56 -13.16 -22.61
CA VAL A 213 -12.54 -13.27 -21.14
C VAL A 213 -11.84 -12.06 -20.52
N PHE A 214 -10.77 -11.58 -21.16
CA PHE A 214 -10.08 -10.39 -20.70
C PHE A 214 -10.99 -9.14 -20.74
N ASN A 215 -11.75 -8.96 -21.82
CA ASN A 215 -12.73 -7.87 -21.92
C ASN A 215 -13.85 -8.00 -20.88
N ASP A 216 -14.27 -9.22 -20.54
CA ASP A 216 -15.24 -9.46 -19.45
C ASP A 216 -14.65 -9.05 -18.09
N ILE A 217 -13.36 -9.32 -17.84
CA ILE A 217 -12.63 -8.84 -16.65
C ILE A 217 -12.61 -7.31 -16.60
N LEU A 218 -12.28 -6.64 -17.71
CA LEU A 218 -12.28 -5.17 -17.79
C LEU A 218 -13.68 -4.60 -17.55
N ALA A 219 -14.72 -5.22 -18.10
CA ALA A 219 -16.10 -4.82 -17.86
C ALA A 219 -16.48 -4.94 -16.38
N SER A 220 -16.06 -6.02 -15.71
CA SER A 220 -16.28 -6.19 -14.28
C SER A 220 -15.56 -5.12 -13.46
N LEU A 221 -14.29 -4.83 -13.76
CA LEU A 221 -13.50 -3.78 -13.07
C LEU A 221 -14.08 -2.37 -13.23
N ARG A 222 -14.74 -2.10 -14.36
CA ARG A 222 -15.42 -0.82 -14.62
C ARG A 222 -16.80 -0.73 -13.95
N SER A 223 -17.31 -1.83 -13.38
CA SER A 223 -18.60 -1.82 -12.68
C SER A 223 -18.55 -0.93 -11.42
N PRO A 224 -19.57 -0.08 -11.18
CA PRO A 224 -19.70 0.66 -9.93
C PRO A 224 -19.74 -0.25 -8.69
N GLU A 225 -20.19 -1.51 -8.84
CA GLU A 225 -20.24 -2.52 -7.78
C GLU A 225 -18.86 -2.83 -7.19
N LEU A 226 -17.78 -2.55 -7.93
CA LEU A 226 -16.39 -2.74 -7.48
C LEU A 226 -15.70 -1.45 -7.04
N SER A 227 -16.42 -0.34 -6.86
CA SER A 227 -15.81 0.93 -6.40
C SER A 227 -15.07 0.77 -5.07
N ALA A 228 -15.74 0.15 -4.09
CA ALA A 228 -15.21 -0.27 -2.79
C ALA A 228 -13.95 -1.14 -2.90
N TYR A 229 -14.00 -2.15 -3.77
CA TYR A 229 -12.85 -3.02 -4.01
C TYR A 229 -11.66 -2.26 -4.62
N LYS A 230 -11.92 -1.31 -5.52
CA LYS A 230 -10.90 -0.48 -6.18
C LYS A 230 -10.23 0.55 -5.27
N SER A 231 -10.82 0.92 -4.15
CA SER A 231 -10.16 1.77 -3.14
C SER A 231 -9.29 0.97 -2.16
N GLY A 232 -9.41 -0.36 -2.12
CA GLY A 232 -8.67 -1.25 -1.21
C GLY A 232 -7.37 -1.85 -1.77
N THR A 233 -6.96 -2.99 -1.19
CA THR A 233 -5.70 -3.71 -1.49
C THR A 233 -5.74 -4.55 -2.78
N MET A 234 -6.94 -4.87 -3.28
CA MET A 234 -7.19 -5.65 -4.51
C MET A 234 -6.51 -7.02 -4.59
N SER A 235 -6.38 -7.72 -3.48
CA SER A 235 -5.69 -9.03 -3.40
C SER A 235 -6.17 -10.08 -4.42
N LEU A 236 -7.43 -10.05 -4.88
CA LEU A 236 -7.96 -10.99 -5.87
C LEU A 236 -7.28 -10.89 -7.24
N LEU A 237 -6.66 -9.75 -7.57
CA LEU A 237 -5.93 -9.57 -8.83
C LEU A 237 -4.50 -10.11 -8.78
N GLY A 238 -3.98 -10.49 -7.61
CA GLY A 238 -2.59 -10.95 -7.44
C GLY A 238 -2.21 -12.10 -8.39
N GLY A 239 -2.96 -13.21 -8.33
CA GLY A 239 -2.71 -14.38 -9.19
C GLY A 239 -2.93 -14.11 -10.68
N PHE A 240 -3.85 -13.19 -11.00
CA PHE A 240 -4.09 -12.76 -12.38
C PHE A 240 -2.90 -11.98 -12.94
N MET A 241 -2.38 -11.01 -12.19
CA MET A 241 -1.17 -10.27 -12.59
C MET A 241 0.02 -11.19 -12.79
N VAL A 242 0.26 -12.13 -11.88
CA VAL A 242 1.30 -13.17 -12.04
C VAL A 242 1.13 -13.89 -13.39
N SER A 243 -0.11 -14.25 -13.74
CA SER A 243 -0.39 -14.91 -15.02
C SER A 243 -0.10 -14.01 -16.24
N LEU A 244 -0.37 -12.70 -16.15
CA LEU A 244 -0.01 -11.74 -17.20
C LEU A 244 1.51 -11.61 -17.37
N PHE A 245 2.27 -11.58 -16.27
CA PHE A 245 3.74 -11.55 -16.28
C PHE A 245 4.36 -12.82 -16.88
N ASP A 246 3.84 -13.99 -16.48
CA ASP A 246 4.28 -15.29 -17.00
C ASP A 246 4.13 -15.36 -18.53
N ARG A 247 3.04 -14.79 -19.05
CA ARG A 247 2.69 -14.77 -20.47
C ARG A 247 3.23 -13.58 -21.26
N ASN A 248 3.95 -12.66 -20.60
CA ASN A 248 4.50 -11.45 -21.23
C ASN A 248 3.40 -10.54 -21.83
N GLU A 249 2.24 -10.44 -21.16
CA GLU A 249 1.06 -9.73 -21.66
C GLU A 249 1.01 -8.27 -21.18
N TYR A 250 2.00 -7.46 -21.58
CA TYR A 250 2.10 -6.05 -21.20
C TYR A 250 0.82 -5.25 -21.52
N ASP A 251 0.26 -5.40 -22.72
CA ASP A 251 -0.91 -4.62 -23.16
C ASP A 251 -2.17 -4.95 -22.32
N HIS A 252 -2.30 -6.19 -21.84
CA HIS A 252 -3.38 -6.57 -20.92
C HIS A 252 -3.15 -5.97 -19.53
N LEU A 253 -1.93 -6.02 -19.01
CA LEU A 253 -1.62 -5.39 -17.73
C LEU A 253 -1.90 -3.88 -17.78
N TRP A 254 -1.49 -3.21 -18.86
CA TRP A 254 -1.79 -1.80 -19.09
C TRP A 254 -3.30 -1.52 -19.08
N ARG A 255 -4.09 -2.24 -19.88
CA ARG A 255 -5.54 -2.05 -19.96
C ARG A 255 -6.25 -2.35 -18.65
N MET A 256 -5.77 -3.35 -17.90
CA MET A 256 -6.27 -3.65 -16.56
C MET A 256 -6.03 -2.47 -15.62
N MET A 257 -4.82 -1.91 -15.60
CA MET A 257 -4.50 -0.74 -14.79
C MET A 257 -5.34 0.48 -15.19
N CYS A 258 -5.51 0.75 -16.49
CA CYS A 258 -6.41 1.80 -16.96
C CYS A 258 -7.87 1.59 -16.48
N ALA A 259 -8.37 0.35 -16.51
CA ALA A 259 -9.72 0.04 -16.02
C ALA A 259 -9.88 0.24 -14.51
N ILE A 260 -8.87 -0.16 -13.72
CA ILE A 260 -8.83 0.08 -12.27
C ILE A 260 -8.80 1.60 -11.97
N LYS A 261 -8.07 2.36 -12.78
CA LYS A 261 -7.90 3.82 -12.65
C LYS A 261 -9.01 4.66 -13.28
N GLU A 262 -9.93 4.03 -13.99
CA GLU A 262 -10.96 4.73 -14.77
C GLU A 262 -10.34 5.72 -15.79
N VAL A 263 -9.22 5.30 -16.38
CA VAL A 263 -8.49 6.05 -17.41
C VAL A 263 -8.81 5.45 -18.77
N ASP A 264 -8.86 6.32 -19.79
CA ASP A 264 -9.08 5.91 -21.17
C ASP A 264 -7.91 5.02 -21.65
N GLU A 265 -8.23 3.78 -22.05
CA GLU A 265 -7.24 2.80 -22.51
C GLU A 265 -6.61 3.16 -23.86
N THR A 266 -7.18 4.13 -24.59
CA THR A 266 -6.59 4.65 -25.82
C THR A 266 -5.37 5.51 -25.56
N PHE A 267 -5.18 6.02 -24.33
CA PHE A 267 -3.94 6.63 -23.92
C PHE A 267 -2.83 5.59 -23.96
N ARG A 268 -1.98 5.70 -24.98
CA ARG A 268 -0.76 4.91 -25.07
C ARG A 268 0.40 5.73 -24.54
N PHE A 269 1.11 5.16 -23.57
CA PHE A 269 2.42 5.68 -23.21
C PHE A 269 3.35 5.48 -24.41
N VAL A 270 3.83 6.58 -24.98
CA VAL A 270 4.67 6.57 -26.19
C VAL A 270 6.11 6.20 -25.83
N SER A 271 6.53 6.45 -24.59
CA SER A 271 7.89 6.22 -24.10
C SER A 271 8.05 4.87 -23.41
N ALA A 272 9.30 4.51 -23.10
CA ALA A 272 9.67 3.25 -22.47
C ALA A 272 9.11 3.15 -21.03
N HIS A 273 7.98 2.47 -20.87
CA HIS A 273 7.38 2.18 -19.57
C HIS A 273 7.57 0.69 -19.22
N ALA A 274 7.83 0.41 -17.94
CA ALA A 274 7.88 -0.96 -17.41
C ALA A 274 7.07 -1.11 -16.12
N PHE A 275 6.37 -2.23 -16.01
CA PHE A 275 5.83 -2.72 -14.74
C PHE A 275 6.91 -3.48 -14.00
N ILE A 276 7.06 -3.24 -12.70
CA ILE A 276 8.05 -3.90 -11.83
C ILE A 276 7.32 -4.71 -10.78
N VAL A 277 7.64 -6.00 -10.68
CA VAL A 277 7.22 -6.89 -9.59
C VAL A 277 8.46 -7.30 -8.82
N ALA A 278 8.56 -6.83 -7.58
CA ALA A 278 9.72 -7.06 -6.70
C ALA A 278 9.97 -8.55 -6.40
N ASN A 279 8.91 -9.35 -6.39
CA ASN A 279 8.98 -10.78 -6.11
C ASN A 279 7.91 -11.57 -6.89
N HIS A 280 8.23 -11.93 -8.14
CA HIS A 280 7.46 -12.84 -8.98
C HIS A 280 8.10 -14.23 -8.98
N ARG A 281 7.50 -15.19 -8.28
CA ARG A 281 8.03 -16.58 -8.16
C ARG A 281 9.51 -16.61 -7.80
N ASP A 282 9.89 -15.90 -6.74
CA ASP A 282 11.28 -15.83 -6.27
C ASP A 282 12.22 -15.12 -7.25
N ARG A 283 11.72 -14.12 -8.01
CA ARG A 283 12.50 -13.32 -8.97
C ARG A 283 12.04 -11.86 -9.00
N LEU A 284 12.95 -10.93 -9.27
CA LEU A 284 12.58 -9.58 -9.69
C LEU A 284 12.23 -9.61 -11.18
N MET A 285 11.09 -9.04 -11.55
CA MET A 285 10.66 -8.97 -12.95
C MET A 285 10.28 -7.56 -13.38
N LEU A 286 10.77 -7.18 -14.56
CA LEU A 286 10.38 -5.98 -15.28
C LEU A 286 9.70 -6.39 -16.58
N LEU A 287 8.48 -5.90 -16.77
CA LEU A 287 7.68 -6.14 -17.97
C LEU A 287 7.45 -4.82 -18.70
N SER A 288 8.12 -4.64 -19.84
CA SER A 288 7.86 -3.55 -20.78
C SER A 288 7.14 -4.07 -22.02
N ARG A 289 6.73 -3.16 -22.89
CA ARG A 289 6.06 -3.54 -24.14
C ARG A 289 6.96 -4.33 -25.10
N SER A 290 8.25 -4.02 -25.09
CA SER A 290 9.24 -4.60 -26.01
C SER A 290 10.09 -5.69 -25.37
N ASN A 291 10.17 -5.74 -24.04
CA ASN A 291 11.10 -6.60 -23.34
C ASN A 291 10.53 -7.13 -22.02
N ARG A 292 11.03 -8.30 -21.61
CA ARG A 292 10.82 -8.86 -20.27
C ARG A 292 12.18 -9.16 -19.68
N VAL A 293 12.54 -8.43 -18.63
CA VAL A 293 13.78 -8.65 -17.90
C VAL A 293 13.45 -9.42 -16.63
N SER A 294 14.12 -10.55 -16.45
CA SER A 294 14.03 -11.37 -15.25
C SER A 294 15.41 -11.38 -14.63
N PHE A 295 15.50 -10.97 -13.38
CA PHE A 295 16.71 -11.09 -12.59
C PHE A 295 16.63 -12.38 -11.80
N ASP A 296 17.31 -13.40 -12.30
CA ASP A 296 17.32 -14.75 -11.74
C ASP A 296 18.40 -14.81 -10.65
N GLU A 297 18.08 -14.30 -9.46
CA GLU A 297 18.89 -14.45 -8.26
C GLU A 297 18.27 -15.49 -7.32
N GLU A 298 19.05 -16.51 -6.95
CA GLU A 298 18.59 -17.53 -6.01
C GLU A 298 18.24 -16.87 -4.67
N GLY A 299 17.00 -17.06 -4.20
CA GLY A 299 16.54 -16.49 -2.94
C GLY A 299 16.09 -15.03 -3.00
N ASN A 300 15.68 -14.50 -4.17
CA ASN A 300 15.11 -13.15 -4.26
C ASN A 300 13.90 -12.94 -3.32
N GLY A 301 13.07 -13.96 -3.11
CA GLY A 301 11.97 -13.96 -2.17
C GLY A 301 12.44 -13.83 -0.72
N GLN A 302 13.54 -14.49 -0.34
CA GLN A 302 14.18 -14.28 0.95
C GLN A 302 14.76 -12.86 1.05
N SER A 303 15.38 -12.36 -0.02
CA SER A 303 15.88 -10.98 -0.10
C SER A 303 14.75 -9.95 0.09
N TYR A 304 13.58 -10.21 -0.49
CA TYR A 304 12.38 -9.40 -0.34
C TYR A 304 11.84 -9.41 1.10
N VAL A 305 11.78 -10.60 1.74
CA VAL A 305 11.39 -10.72 3.16
C VAL A 305 12.35 -9.92 4.05
N GLU A 306 13.66 -10.07 3.84
CA GLU A 306 14.66 -9.33 4.60
C GLU A 306 14.58 -7.81 4.38
N LEU A 307 14.30 -7.39 3.15
CA LEU A 307 14.07 -5.97 2.83
C LEU A 307 12.82 -5.45 3.55
N ALA A 308 11.71 -6.19 3.53
CA ALA A 308 10.48 -5.81 4.24
C ALA A 308 10.72 -5.69 5.76
N LYS A 309 11.41 -6.68 6.36
CA LYS A 309 11.81 -6.65 7.78
C LYS A 309 12.74 -5.47 8.09
N LEU A 310 13.68 -5.16 7.20
CA LEU A 310 14.56 -4.00 7.35
C LEU A 310 13.77 -2.69 7.29
N CYS A 311 12.87 -2.52 6.32
CA CYS A 311 11.97 -1.37 6.26
C CYS A 311 11.16 -1.24 7.56
N ASN A 312 10.51 -2.32 8.02
CA ASN A 312 9.74 -2.37 9.26
C ASN A 312 10.55 -1.89 10.49
N ARG A 313 11.75 -2.43 10.68
CA ARG A 313 12.64 -2.02 11.78
C ARG A 313 13.02 -0.55 11.70
N MET A 314 13.30 -0.05 10.50
CA MET A 314 13.79 1.31 10.29
C MET A 314 12.67 2.33 10.46
N THR A 315 11.54 2.15 9.78
CA THR A 315 10.42 3.08 9.87
C THR A 315 9.52 2.83 11.07
N ASN A 316 9.83 1.85 11.91
CA ASN A 316 8.98 1.42 13.02
C ASN A 316 7.55 1.16 12.54
N VAL A 317 7.40 0.35 11.49
CA VAL A 317 6.09 -0.10 10.97
C VAL A 317 6.02 -1.62 10.96
N ALA A 318 4.82 -2.17 10.88
CA ALA A 318 4.56 -3.61 10.92
C ALA A 318 3.86 -4.07 9.64
N ILE A 319 4.61 -4.20 8.54
CA ILE A 319 4.12 -4.84 7.30
C ILE A 319 4.41 -6.34 7.42
N SER A 320 3.38 -7.17 7.51
CA SER A 320 3.51 -8.63 7.43
C SER A 320 3.45 -9.08 5.97
N LEU A 321 4.21 -10.14 5.66
CA LEU A 321 4.11 -10.85 4.39
C LEU A 321 3.29 -12.13 4.61
N LEU A 322 2.39 -12.44 3.69
CA LEU A 322 1.55 -13.63 3.81
C LEU A 322 2.40 -14.89 3.89
N GLY A 323 2.22 -15.68 4.95
CA GLY A 323 3.01 -16.89 5.23
C GLY A 323 4.27 -16.65 6.06
N ASP A 324 4.64 -15.40 6.35
CA ASP A 324 5.68 -15.09 7.34
C ASP A 324 5.05 -15.06 8.74
N THR A 325 5.70 -15.70 9.70
CA THR A 325 5.24 -15.77 11.10
C THR A 325 5.88 -14.71 11.98
N GLU A 326 6.89 -13.99 11.47
CA GLU A 326 7.64 -13.00 12.24
C GLU A 326 7.54 -11.61 11.61
N VAL A 327 6.87 -10.68 12.29
CA VAL A 327 6.93 -9.26 11.94
C VAL A 327 8.06 -8.62 12.73
N ASP A 328 9.22 -8.41 12.08
CA ASP A 328 10.36 -7.78 12.74
C ASP A 328 10.19 -6.25 12.71
N TYR A 329 9.80 -5.67 13.84
CA TYR A 329 9.69 -4.22 14.03
C TYR A 329 10.22 -3.81 15.41
N ARG A 330 10.69 -2.56 15.54
CA ARG A 330 11.20 -2.05 16.81
C ARG A 330 10.08 -1.40 17.62
N ASN A 331 9.73 -1.92 18.79
CA ASN A 331 8.79 -1.25 19.72
C ASN A 331 9.47 -0.06 20.47
N ALA A 332 10.05 0.87 19.72
CA ALA A 332 10.91 1.93 20.23
C ALA A 332 10.34 3.33 19.90
N GLY A 333 9.59 3.89 20.85
CA GLY A 333 9.34 5.34 20.97
C GLY A 333 8.16 5.92 20.17
N ASP A 334 7.99 7.24 20.34
CA ASP A 334 6.81 8.03 19.95
C ASP A 334 6.72 8.36 18.44
N ARG A 335 7.68 7.93 17.62
CA ARG A 335 7.73 8.26 16.18
C ARG A 335 7.54 7.00 15.32
N PHE A 336 6.29 6.80 14.92
CA PHE A 336 5.87 5.75 13.99
C PHE A 336 6.07 6.22 12.54
N GLY A 337 6.42 5.31 11.63
CA GLY A 337 6.56 5.60 10.19
C GLY A 337 7.83 6.36 9.80
N THR A 338 8.79 6.57 10.71
CA THR A 338 9.99 7.41 10.47
C THR A 338 11.27 6.72 10.92
N PRO A 339 12.34 6.73 10.11
CA PRO A 339 13.67 6.30 10.54
C PRO A 339 14.22 7.08 11.73
N GLY A 340 14.87 6.39 12.67
CA GLY A 340 15.58 7.03 13.76
C GLY A 340 16.79 7.82 13.25
N THR A 341 17.10 8.95 13.90
CA THR A 341 18.24 9.80 13.50
C THR A 341 19.60 9.13 13.64
N ALA A 342 19.68 8.06 14.44
CA ALA A 342 20.89 7.26 14.67
C ALA A 342 20.92 5.97 13.82
N ASP A 343 19.87 5.69 13.04
CA ASP A 343 19.81 4.47 12.25
C ASP A 343 20.82 4.50 11.10
N ASP A 344 21.41 3.34 10.80
CA ASP A 344 22.27 3.18 9.63
C ASP A 344 21.42 3.00 8.38
N LEU A 345 21.25 4.12 7.69
CA LEU A 345 20.50 4.26 6.46
C LEU A 345 21.24 3.62 5.25
N GLY A 346 22.53 3.32 5.37
CA GLY A 346 23.34 2.68 4.32
C GLY A 346 22.94 1.23 4.06
N ALA A 347 22.67 0.46 5.11
CA ALA A 347 22.27 -0.94 4.97
C ALA A 347 20.94 -1.08 4.19
N LEU A 348 19.98 -0.18 4.43
CA LEU A 348 18.71 -0.17 3.69
C LEU A 348 18.94 0.20 2.22
N ARG A 349 19.73 1.24 1.94
CA ARG A 349 20.12 1.61 0.57
C ARG A 349 20.70 0.42 -0.18
N ASP A 350 21.71 -0.22 0.40
CA ASP A 350 22.45 -1.29 -0.24
C ASP A 350 21.55 -2.50 -0.51
N LYS A 351 20.65 -2.83 0.44
CA LYS A 351 19.64 -3.89 0.26
C LYS A 351 18.63 -3.56 -0.83
N VAL A 352 18.18 -2.30 -0.94
CA VAL A 352 17.26 -1.85 -2.00
C VAL A 352 17.94 -1.89 -3.36
N VAL A 353 19.17 -1.38 -3.48
CA VAL A 353 19.95 -1.42 -4.72
C VAL A 353 20.17 -2.86 -5.18
N ALA A 354 20.58 -3.75 -4.27
CA ALA A 354 20.78 -5.16 -4.58
C ALA A 354 19.47 -5.84 -5.01
N HIS A 355 18.42 -5.76 -4.19
CA HIS A 355 17.17 -6.46 -4.45
C HIS A 355 16.46 -6.00 -5.73
N TYR A 356 16.54 -4.72 -6.07
CA TYR A 356 15.95 -4.18 -7.29
C TYR A 356 16.92 -4.09 -8.47
N HIS A 357 18.18 -4.56 -8.33
CA HIS A 357 19.21 -4.44 -9.36
C HIS A 357 19.32 -3.02 -9.95
N LEU A 358 19.29 -2.00 -9.09
CA LEU A 358 19.14 -0.60 -9.52
C LEU A 358 20.35 -0.04 -10.28
N ASP A 359 21.48 -0.73 -10.27
CA ASP A 359 22.69 -0.42 -11.02
C ASP A 359 22.64 -0.87 -12.49
N ASP A 360 21.71 -1.76 -12.83
CA ASP A 360 21.52 -2.30 -14.18
C ASP A 360 21.14 -1.20 -15.20
N ASP A 361 21.63 -1.34 -16.44
CA ASP A 361 21.42 -0.38 -17.52
C ASP A 361 19.95 -0.25 -17.93
N VAL A 362 19.10 -1.26 -17.66
CA VAL A 362 17.68 -1.21 -17.98
C VAL A 362 17.01 0.05 -17.43
N TYR A 363 17.39 0.51 -16.22
CA TYR A 363 16.78 1.67 -15.60
C TYR A 363 17.11 3.00 -16.31
N ARG A 364 18.22 3.05 -17.06
CA ARG A 364 18.61 4.22 -17.86
C ARG A 364 17.79 4.35 -19.15
N GLU A 365 17.16 3.26 -19.59
CA GLU A 365 16.34 3.21 -20.79
C GLU A 365 14.85 3.50 -20.52
N LEU A 366 14.44 3.44 -19.25
CA LEU A 366 13.04 3.62 -18.85
C LEU A 366 12.70 5.11 -18.69
N ALA A 367 11.58 5.52 -19.26
CA ALA A 367 11.02 6.85 -19.12
C ALA A 367 10.02 6.95 -17.97
N ALA A 368 9.45 5.83 -17.53
CA ALA A 368 8.56 5.73 -16.37
C ALA A 368 8.46 4.27 -15.90
N VAL A 369 8.08 4.06 -14.65
CA VAL A 369 7.85 2.71 -14.10
C VAL A 369 6.59 2.65 -13.26
N SER A 370 5.93 1.49 -13.20
CA SER A 370 4.87 1.23 -12.23
C SER A 370 5.26 0.06 -11.34
N LEU A 371 5.29 0.29 -10.02
CA LEU A 371 5.46 -0.78 -9.04
C LEU A 371 4.13 -1.49 -8.83
N VAL A 372 4.09 -2.80 -9.04
CA VAL A 372 2.87 -3.59 -8.90
C VAL A 372 3.17 -4.88 -8.12
N PRO A 373 2.72 -5.01 -6.86
CA PRO A 373 2.05 -3.98 -6.05
C PRO A 373 2.99 -2.79 -5.72
N SER A 374 2.40 -1.65 -5.32
CA SER A 374 3.20 -0.55 -4.76
C SER A 374 3.91 -0.96 -3.49
N HIS A 375 5.08 -0.36 -3.29
CA HIS A 375 5.79 -0.37 -2.03
C HIS A 375 6.32 1.02 -1.72
N ASN A 376 6.51 1.30 -0.43
CA ASN A 376 7.26 2.46 0.03
C ASN A 376 8.78 2.15 0.07
N HIS A 377 9.24 1.24 -0.79
CA HIS A 377 10.66 0.97 -0.96
C HIS A 377 11.32 2.17 -1.66
N PRO A 378 12.46 2.68 -1.15
CA PRO A 378 13.05 3.92 -1.64
C PRO A 378 13.86 3.76 -2.93
N ILE A 379 13.21 3.24 -3.99
CA ILE A 379 13.87 2.90 -5.25
C ILE A 379 14.54 4.12 -5.91
N HIS A 380 13.97 5.32 -5.78
CA HIS A 380 14.53 6.52 -6.40
C HIS A 380 15.79 7.01 -5.71
N GLY A 381 15.87 6.88 -4.38
CA GLY A 381 17.12 7.13 -3.66
C GLY A 381 18.19 6.09 -3.99
N GLY A 382 17.80 4.82 -4.12
CA GLY A 382 18.68 3.75 -4.57
C GLY A 382 19.28 4.04 -5.95
N LEU A 383 18.45 4.40 -6.93
CA LEU A 383 18.88 4.78 -8.29
C LEU A 383 19.82 5.98 -8.28
N CYS A 384 19.47 7.05 -7.56
CA CYS A 384 20.34 8.22 -7.44
C CYS A 384 21.70 7.88 -6.81
N SER A 385 21.72 6.94 -5.85
CA SER A 385 22.96 6.52 -5.18
C SER A 385 23.94 5.79 -6.12
N VAL A 386 23.43 5.16 -7.17
CA VAL A 386 24.23 4.53 -8.23
C VAL A 386 24.36 5.43 -9.48
N GLY A 387 24.01 6.71 -9.33
CA GLY A 387 24.19 7.73 -10.37
C GLY A 387 23.18 7.66 -11.52
N VAL A 388 22.05 6.98 -11.34
CA VAL A 388 20.98 6.86 -12.34
C VAL A 388 19.89 7.89 -12.06
N ALA A 389 19.48 8.64 -13.09
CA ALA A 389 18.33 9.52 -13.00
C ALA A 389 17.05 8.68 -12.85
N PRO A 390 16.27 8.86 -11.77
CA PRO A 390 15.16 7.96 -11.48
C PRO A 390 13.99 8.18 -12.45
N PRO A 391 13.48 7.14 -13.15
CA PRO A 391 12.25 7.26 -13.90
C PRO A 391 11.07 7.52 -12.95
N PRO A 392 10.14 8.43 -13.26
CA PRO A 392 8.96 8.68 -12.44
C PRO A 392 8.13 7.41 -12.26
N LEU A 393 7.53 7.27 -11.08
CA LEU A 393 6.48 6.30 -10.82
C LEU A 393 5.22 6.76 -11.56
N LEU A 394 4.80 6.01 -12.57
CA LEU A 394 3.57 6.27 -13.30
C LEU A 394 2.38 5.87 -12.43
N VAL A 395 1.73 6.88 -11.87
CA VAL A 395 0.63 6.75 -10.93
C VAL A 395 -0.72 7.11 -11.57
N SER A 396 -0.73 8.07 -12.50
CA SER A 396 -1.95 8.53 -13.16
C SER A 396 -2.38 7.64 -14.32
N PHE A 397 -1.45 6.87 -14.90
CA PHE A 397 -1.63 6.13 -16.16
C PHE A 397 -2.09 7.02 -17.33
N ARG A 398 -1.85 8.33 -17.24
CA ARG A 398 -2.15 9.30 -18.29
C ARG A 398 -0.86 9.75 -18.96
N PRO A 399 -0.90 10.16 -20.24
CA PRO A 399 0.25 10.74 -20.90
C PRO A 399 0.62 12.05 -20.21
N LEU A 400 1.90 12.20 -19.90
CA LEU A 400 2.42 13.41 -19.30
C LEU A 400 2.63 14.46 -20.40
N PRO A 401 1.99 15.65 -20.32
CA PRO A 401 2.19 16.70 -21.31
C PRO A 401 3.63 17.24 -21.34
N ASP A 402 3.94 18.02 -22.37
CA ASP A 402 5.17 18.80 -22.42
C ASP A 402 5.12 19.96 -21.42
N ARG A 403 6.30 20.44 -21.01
CA ARG A 403 6.42 21.62 -20.14
C ARG A 403 5.95 22.87 -20.87
N ALA A 404 5.43 23.83 -20.12
CA ALA A 404 5.12 25.15 -20.65
C ALA A 404 6.41 25.90 -21.04
N ASP A 405 6.38 26.60 -22.18
CA ASP A 405 7.50 27.45 -22.63
C ASP A 405 7.79 28.58 -21.64
N GLN A 406 6.72 29.18 -21.09
CA GLN A 406 6.82 30.21 -20.06
C GLN A 406 6.54 29.60 -18.70
N ARG A 407 7.54 29.70 -17.82
CA ARG A 407 7.42 29.18 -16.47
C ARG A 407 6.97 30.26 -15.50
N ARG A 408 5.99 29.92 -14.67
CA ARG A 408 5.54 30.74 -13.55
C ARG A 408 5.53 29.91 -12.29
N HIS A 409 5.99 30.52 -11.20
CA HIS A 409 6.22 29.85 -9.94
C HIS A 409 5.15 30.25 -8.93
N LEU A 410 4.52 29.27 -8.30
CA LEU A 410 3.66 29.45 -7.13
C LEU A 410 4.36 28.80 -5.93
N CYS A 411 4.59 29.56 -4.87
CA CYS A 411 5.20 29.08 -3.64
C CYS A 411 4.22 29.25 -2.48
N LEU A 412 3.83 28.15 -1.87
CA LEU A 412 2.90 28.08 -0.75
C LEU A 412 3.67 27.62 0.48
N VAL A 413 3.78 28.48 1.50
CA VAL A 413 4.60 28.20 2.69
C VAL A 413 3.75 28.39 3.95
N SER A 414 3.72 27.38 4.81
CA SER A 414 3.07 27.47 6.12
C SER A 414 4.00 28.10 7.15
N ALA A 415 3.50 29.05 7.93
CA ALA A 415 4.25 29.65 9.05
C ALA A 415 4.48 28.68 10.21
N ASP A 416 3.72 27.57 10.27
CA ASP A 416 3.89 26.52 11.28
C ASP A 416 5.08 25.60 10.96
N THR A 417 5.81 25.84 9.86
CA THR A 417 7.07 25.16 9.54
C THR A 417 8.26 25.87 10.19
N MET A 418 9.22 25.10 10.71
CA MET A 418 10.42 25.66 11.36
C MET A 418 11.36 26.42 10.39
N THR A 419 11.15 26.26 9.09
CA THR A 419 11.99 26.80 8.02
C THR A 419 11.31 27.90 7.20
N CYS A 420 10.05 28.26 7.52
CA CYS A 420 9.24 29.24 6.79
C CYS A 420 10.00 30.52 6.42
N ASP A 421 10.60 31.20 7.39
CA ASP A 421 11.25 32.49 7.13
C ASP A 421 12.48 32.34 6.21
N LEU A 422 13.21 31.23 6.35
CA LEU A 422 14.38 30.94 5.51
C LEU A 422 13.96 30.65 4.06
N GLU A 423 12.87 29.88 3.88
CA GLU A 423 12.33 29.56 2.56
C GLU A 423 11.77 30.82 1.89
N CYS A 424 10.96 31.61 2.60
CA CYS A 424 10.40 32.86 2.10
C CYS A 424 11.48 33.86 1.69
N GLU A 425 12.54 34.01 2.50
CA GLU A 425 13.67 34.86 2.18
C GLU A 425 14.38 34.39 0.91
N TRP A 426 14.72 33.10 0.84
CA TRP A 426 15.39 32.53 -0.33
C TRP A 426 14.55 32.69 -1.61
N ILE A 427 13.26 32.36 -1.55
CA ILE A 427 12.33 32.45 -2.69
C ILE A 427 12.22 33.91 -3.17
N THR A 428 12.11 34.86 -2.23
CA THR A 428 12.03 36.28 -2.56
C THR A 428 13.31 36.77 -3.25
N GLN A 429 14.48 36.31 -2.79
CA GLN A 429 15.76 36.70 -3.37
C GLN A 429 16.01 36.06 -4.74
N GLU A 430 15.69 34.77 -4.92
CA GLU A 430 15.90 34.03 -6.17
C GLU A 430 14.91 34.47 -7.27
N PHE A 431 13.63 34.64 -6.93
CA PHE A 431 12.59 34.87 -7.93
C PHE A 431 12.07 36.32 -7.97
N GLY A 432 12.19 37.07 -6.88
CA GLY A 432 11.58 38.40 -6.76
C GLY A 432 10.10 38.38 -7.14
N ASN A 433 9.69 39.25 -8.07
CA ASN A 433 8.30 39.37 -8.51
C ASN A 433 7.88 38.30 -9.54
N THR A 434 8.76 37.37 -9.92
CA THR A 434 8.45 36.31 -10.90
C THR A 434 7.78 35.09 -10.27
N ALA A 435 7.84 34.98 -8.94
CA ALA A 435 7.10 33.99 -8.17
C ALA A 435 5.94 34.63 -7.40
N THR A 436 4.83 33.92 -7.31
CA THR A 436 3.76 34.23 -6.37
C THR A 436 4.03 33.48 -5.07
N LEU A 437 4.45 34.20 -4.03
CA LEU A 437 4.68 33.66 -2.70
C LEU A 437 3.45 33.92 -1.80
N MET A 438 2.84 32.87 -1.27
CA MET A 438 1.75 32.94 -0.32
C MET A 438 2.14 32.27 0.99
N ARG A 439 2.08 33.04 2.09
CA ARG A 439 2.28 32.55 3.46
C ARG A 439 0.91 32.34 4.12
N ASP A 440 0.66 31.13 4.62
CA ASP A 440 -0.61 30.70 5.22
C ASP A 440 -1.86 31.14 4.44
N PRO A 441 -1.97 30.79 3.14
CA PRO A 441 -3.13 31.19 2.35
C PRO A 441 -4.41 30.64 2.96
N GLY A 442 -5.47 31.46 2.95
CA GLY A 442 -6.81 31.00 3.27
C GLY A 442 -7.27 29.93 2.27
N LYS A 443 -8.18 29.04 2.67
CA LYS A 443 -8.60 27.90 1.84
C LYS A 443 -9.05 28.32 0.42
N ASN A 444 -9.81 29.41 0.28
CA ASN A 444 -10.27 29.88 -1.02
C ASN A 444 -9.14 30.43 -1.90
N ASP A 445 -8.20 31.18 -1.33
CA ASP A 445 -7.04 31.71 -2.05
C ASP A 445 -6.14 30.57 -2.52
N LEU A 446 -5.96 29.57 -1.66
CA LEU A 446 -5.22 28.35 -1.96
C LEU A 446 -5.86 27.57 -3.11
N LEU A 447 -7.16 27.29 -3.06
CA LEU A 447 -7.89 26.61 -4.14
C LEU A 447 -7.83 27.41 -5.44
N GLY A 448 -7.96 28.74 -5.36
CA GLY A 448 -7.87 29.64 -6.51
C GLY A 448 -6.49 29.61 -7.17
N ALA A 449 -5.43 29.69 -6.36
CA ALA A 449 -4.05 29.65 -6.85
C ALA A 449 -3.69 28.30 -7.47
N LEU A 450 -4.11 27.19 -6.86
CA LEU A 450 -3.86 25.85 -7.39
C LEU A 450 -4.63 25.55 -8.69
N SER A 451 -5.81 26.15 -8.84
CA SER A 451 -6.63 26.02 -10.05
C SER A 451 -6.08 26.83 -11.24
N ASP A 452 -5.22 27.82 -10.99
CA ASP A 452 -4.63 28.65 -12.05
C ASP A 452 -3.59 27.84 -12.83
N GLN A 453 -3.95 27.44 -14.06
CA GLN A 453 -3.09 26.66 -14.96
C GLN A 453 -1.87 27.43 -15.48
N ALA A 454 -1.78 28.74 -15.23
CA ALA A 454 -0.61 29.51 -15.64
C ALA A 454 0.65 29.18 -14.82
N TYR A 455 0.51 28.63 -13.62
CA TYR A 455 1.64 28.15 -12.82
C TYR A 455 2.13 26.79 -13.34
N SER A 456 3.35 26.77 -13.85
CA SER A 456 4.06 25.57 -14.30
C SER A 456 4.81 24.88 -13.15
N ASP A 457 5.12 25.61 -12.09
CA ASP A 457 5.92 25.12 -10.98
C ASP A 457 5.26 25.52 -9.68
N VAL A 458 4.98 24.53 -8.84
CA VAL A 458 4.33 24.71 -7.54
C VAL A 458 5.24 24.17 -6.46
N TYR A 459 5.59 25.00 -5.50
CA TYR A 459 6.31 24.65 -4.29
C TYR A 459 5.34 24.69 -3.11
N VAL A 460 5.28 23.61 -2.34
CA VAL A 460 4.46 23.53 -1.13
C VAL A 460 5.36 23.13 0.04
N SER A 461 5.43 23.98 1.06
CA SER A 461 6.08 23.68 2.34
C SER A 461 5.06 23.81 3.46
N ALA A 462 4.66 22.66 4.02
CA ALA A 462 3.53 22.53 4.93
C ALA A 462 3.62 21.21 5.72
N HIS A 463 2.69 20.99 6.65
CA HIS A 463 2.59 19.70 7.34
C HIS A 463 1.71 18.74 6.53
N GLY A 464 2.24 17.53 6.27
CA GLY A 464 1.46 16.44 5.72
C GLY A 464 0.88 15.61 6.86
N GLN A 465 -0.40 15.27 6.79
CA GLN A 465 -1.01 14.29 7.67
C GLN A 465 -1.39 13.06 6.86
N TYR A 466 -0.69 11.97 7.11
CA TYR A 466 -1.02 10.64 6.60
C TYR A 466 -1.00 9.66 7.77
N SER A 467 -1.99 8.78 7.86
CA SER A 467 -2.03 7.73 8.88
C SER A 467 -1.97 6.36 8.23
N HIS A 468 -0.92 5.60 8.55
CA HIS A 468 -0.75 4.23 8.08
C HIS A 468 -1.75 3.24 8.70
N HIS A 469 -2.51 3.65 9.72
CA HIS A 469 -3.39 2.77 10.50
C HIS A 469 -4.84 3.22 10.58
N GLN A 470 -5.08 4.52 10.46
CA GLN A 470 -6.43 5.08 10.54
C GLN A 470 -6.85 5.52 9.15
N SER A 471 -8.05 5.12 8.75
CA SER A 471 -8.69 5.49 7.48
C SER A 471 -9.06 6.98 7.37
N HIS A 472 -8.39 7.85 8.11
CA HIS A 472 -8.60 9.28 7.95
C HIS A 472 -8.06 9.71 6.59
N GLU A 473 -8.84 10.56 5.93
CA GLU A 473 -8.44 11.12 4.65
C GLU A 473 -7.14 11.93 4.82
N PRO A 474 -6.09 11.64 4.03
CA PRO A 474 -4.86 12.42 4.09
C PRO A 474 -5.11 13.89 3.75
N TYR A 475 -4.37 14.80 4.38
CA TYR A 475 -4.49 16.23 4.10
C TYR A 475 -3.16 16.97 4.21
N VAL A 476 -3.06 18.09 3.50
CA VAL A 476 -2.04 19.12 3.69
C VAL A 476 -2.57 20.17 4.67
N HIS A 477 -1.81 20.45 5.72
CA HIS A 477 -2.14 21.43 6.74
C HIS A 477 -1.23 22.65 6.61
N PHE A 478 -1.85 23.80 6.30
CA PHE A 478 -1.20 25.10 6.35
C PHE A 478 -1.53 25.83 7.66
N SER A 479 -2.79 25.73 8.09
CA SER A 479 -3.30 26.26 9.35
C SER A 479 -4.62 25.58 9.72
N GLU A 480 -5.17 25.84 10.91
CA GLU A 480 -6.47 25.28 11.31
C GLU A 480 -7.63 25.65 10.37
N GLN A 481 -7.55 26.82 9.73
CA GLN A 481 -8.55 27.30 8.77
C GLN A 481 -8.23 26.91 7.32
N SER A 482 -7.05 26.33 7.08
CA SER A 482 -6.53 26.02 5.74
C SER A 482 -5.95 24.61 5.72
N LYS A 483 -6.84 23.66 5.43
CA LYS A 483 -6.53 22.25 5.22
C LYS A 483 -7.07 21.83 3.84
N LEU A 484 -6.25 21.10 3.08
CA LEU A 484 -6.61 20.50 1.80
C LEU A 484 -6.58 18.99 1.90
N SER A 485 -7.72 18.35 1.74
CA SER A 485 -7.77 16.89 1.72
C SER A 485 -7.31 16.31 0.38
N ALA A 486 -6.98 15.01 0.37
CA ALA A 486 -6.62 14.29 -0.84
C ALA A 486 -7.73 14.33 -1.91
N SER A 487 -9.01 14.22 -1.54
CA SER A 487 -10.11 14.32 -2.51
C SER A 487 -10.25 15.73 -3.10
N GLU A 488 -10.05 16.77 -2.28
CA GLU A 488 -10.04 18.16 -2.77
C GLU A 488 -8.90 18.37 -3.76
N LEU A 489 -7.71 17.85 -3.47
CA LEU A 489 -6.56 17.90 -4.37
C LEU A 489 -6.82 17.16 -5.68
N ALA A 490 -7.34 15.93 -5.61
CA ALA A 490 -7.69 15.15 -6.79
C ALA A 490 -8.69 15.89 -7.69
N ALA A 491 -9.70 16.55 -7.09
CA ALA A 491 -10.71 17.32 -7.82
C ALA A 491 -10.15 18.59 -8.51
N LEU A 492 -9.07 19.17 -7.98
CA LEU A 492 -8.36 20.30 -8.61
C LEU A 492 -7.51 19.87 -9.79
N THR A 493 -6.98 18.64 -9.74
CA THR A 493 -6.04 18.12 -10.73
C THR A 493 -6.80 17.69 -11.99
N ARG A 494 -7.07 18.64 -12.87
CA ARG A 494 -7.64 18.38 -14.20
C ARG A 494 -6.51 18.20 -15.21
N ALA A 495 -6.82 17.55 -16.33
CA ALA A 495 -5.94 17.57 -17.49
C ALA A 495 -5.61 19.03 -17.85
N ALA A 496 -4.33 19.38 -17.81
CA ALA A 496 -3.82 20.69 -18.18
C ALA A 496 -3.11 20.58 -19.54
N PRO A 497 -3.11 21.66 -20.35
CA PRO A 497 -2.46 21.66 -21.66
C PRO A 497 -0.93 21.53 -21.56
N SER A 498 -0.36 21.82 -20.39
CA SER A 498 1.06 21.74 -20.11
C SER A 498 1.32 21.04 -18.78
N ARG A 499 2.52 20.48 -18.67
CA ARG A 499 3.00 19.82 -17.46
C ARG A 499 3.32 20.82 -16.37
N ARG A 500 2.91 20.48 -15.15
CA ARG A 500 3.27 21.18 -13.91
C ARG A 500 4.22 20.34 -13.07
N THR A 501 5.30 20.93 -12.58
CA THR A 501 6.15 20.32 -11.55
C THR A 501 5.66 20.76 -10.19
N VAL A 502 5.43 19.82 -9.28
CA VAL A 502 5.01 20.09 -7.90
C VAL A 502 6.07 19.55 -6.96
N VAL A 503 6.80 20.45 -6.29
CA VAL A 503 7.66 20.10 -5.17
C VAL A 503 6.81 20.15 -3.91
N LEU A 504 6.29 19.00 -3.51
CA LEU A 504 5.44 18.82 -2.34
C LEU A 504 6.35 18.52 -1.14
N ASN A 505 6.95 19.57 -0.58
CA ASN A 505 7.90 19.49 0.51
C ASN A 505 7.20 19.31 1.87
N ILE A 506 6.51 18.18 2.02
CA ILE A 506 5.77 17.79 3.23
C ILE A 506 6.18 16.37 3.63
N CYS A 507 6.06 16.05 4.92
CA CYS A 507 6.22 14.68 5.41
C CYS A 507 5.15 13.77 4.80
N ASP A 508 5.51 12.53 4.45
CA ASP A 508 4.61 11.52 3.87
C ASP A 508 3.89 11.93 2.57
N GLY A 509 4.36 12.97 1.88
CA GLY A 509 3.66 13.47 0.71
C GLY A 509 3.77 12.55 -0.51
N ALA A 510 4.75 11.65 -0.57
CA ALA A 510 4.86 10.59 -1.58
C ALA A 510 4.48 9.20 -1.05
N THR A 511 4.08 9.07 0.22
CA THR A 511 3.70 7.80 0.81
C THR A 511 2.50 7.20 0.07
N THR A 512 2.61 5.92 -0.25
CA THR A 512 1.54 5.16 -0.91
C THR A 512 1.09 4.01 -0.03
N THR A 513 -0.17 3.61 -0.20
CA THR A 513 -0.65 2.33 0.35
C THR A 513 -0.08 1.19 -0.50
N ILE A 514 0.37 0.11 0.14
CA ILE A 514 0.76 -1.12 -0.57
C ILE A 514 -0.49 -1.73 -1.19
N SER A 515 -0.60 -1.65 -2.51
CA SER A 515 -1.77 -2.14 -3.26
C SER A 515 -1.40 -2.39 -4.71
N ILE A 516 -2.17 -3.24 -5.37
CA ILE A 516 -2.12 -3.36 -6.84
C ILE A 516 -2.53 -2.04 -7.50
N ASN A 517 -3.41 -1.27 -6.83
CA ASN A 517 -3.78 0.07 -7.26
C ASN A 517 -3.05 1.11 -6.42
N SER A 518 -1.76 1.24 -6.70
CA SER A 518 -0.83 2.08 -5.93
C SER A 518 -1.22 3.54 -5.74
N ASN A 519 -2.25 4.05 -6.42
CA ASN A 519 -2.54 5.49 -6.50
C ASN A 519 -4.03 5.80 -6.28
N ALA A 520 -4.67 5.07 -5.37
CA ALA A 520 -5.97 5.46 -4.81
C ALA A 520 -5.85 6.21 -3.47
N ALA A 521 -4.66 6.20 -2.85
CA ALA A 521 -4.47 6.75 -1.51
C ALA A 521 -3.10 7.39 -1.35
N GLY A 522 -3.06 8.56 -0.69
CA GLY A 522 -1.86 9.36 -0.49
C GLY A 522 -1.94 10.72 -1.19
N LEU A 523 -1.21 11.69 -0.66
CA LEU A 523 -1.25 13.08 -1.16
C LEU A 523 -0.65 13.20 -2.56
N GLY A 524 0.53 12.61 -2.79
CA GLY A 524 1.20 12.67 -4.08
C GLY A 524 0.42 11.99 -5.20
N ALA A 525 -0.22 10.85 -4.91
CA ALA A 525 -1.13 10.18 -5.83
C ALA A 525 -2.35 11.05 -6.19
N ALA A 526 -2.95 11.71 -5.19
CA ALA A 526 -4.07 12.63 -5.42
C ALA A 526 -3.66 13.82 -6.30
N TRP A 527 -2.46 14.36 -6.10
CA TRP A 527 -1.91 15.44 -6.92
C TRP A 527 -1.61 15.03 -8.36
N ALA A 528 -1.14 13.81 -8.57
CA ALA A 528 -0.84 13.29 -9.90
C ALA A 528 -2.08 12.80 -10.67
N HIS A 529 -3.22 12.63 -9.99
CA HIS A 529 -4.44 12.01 -10.54
C HIS A 529 -4.87 12.56 -11.92
N GLY A 530 -4.80 13.89 -12.09
CA GLY A 530 -5.13 14.57 -13.35
C GLY A 530 -4.22 14.28 -14.54
N GLY A 531 -3.04 13.66 -14.33
CA GLY A 531 -2.10 13.25 -15.37
C GLY A 531 -1.20 14.34 -15.95
N ALA A 532 -1.38 15.59 -15.51
CA ALA A 532 -0.58 16.71 -16.01
C ALA A 532 0.53 17.15 -15.04
N HIS A 533 0.72 16.43 -13.93
CA HIS A 533 1.61 16.85 -12.86
C HIS A 533 2.73 15.84 -12.64
N VAL A 534 3.94 16.32 -12.37
CA VAL A 534 5.02 15.53 -11.79
C VAL A 534 5.23 15.98 -10.37
N ILE A 535 5.09 15.05 -9.43
CA ILE A 535 5.16 15.33 -8.00
C ILE A 535 6.48 14.81 -7.45
N VAL A 536 7.19 15.68 -6.73
CA VAL A 536 8.41 15.33 -5.99
C VAL A 536 8.12 15.54 -4.52
N SER A 537 8.16 14.48 -3.73
CA SER A 537 7.78 14.53 -2.31
C SER A 537 8.44 13.44 -1.49
N HIS A 538 8.20 13.44 -0.18
CA HIS A 538 8.87 12.54 0.75
C HIS A 538 8.11 11.25 1.06
N LEU A 539 8.79 10.10 1.10
CA LEU A 539 8.19 8.78 1.41
C LEU A 539 7.87 8.56 2.91
N TRP A 540 8.43 9.39 3.78
CA TRP A 540 8.21 9.38 5.23
C TRP A 540 8.58 10.74 5.82
N PRO A 541 8.32 11.00 7.11
CA PRO A 541 8.75 12.22 7.76
C PRO A 541 10.27 12.43 7.73
N VAL A 542 10.70 13.64 7.41
CA VAL A 542 12.12 14.01 7.35
C VAL A 542 12.40 15.23 8.23
N PRO A 543 13.65 15.41 8.71
CA PRO A 543 14.00 16.60 9.48
C PRO A 543 13.75 17.90 8.70
N PRO A 544 13.19 18.96 9.31
CA PRO A 544 12.82 20.19 8.60
C PRO A 544 13.97 20.84 7.83
N LEU A 545 15.19 20.83 8.39
CA LEU A 545 16.36 21.40 7.73
C LEU A 545 16.72 20.63 6.43
N TYR A 546 16.59 19.31 6.43
CA TYR A 546 16.79 18.50 5.23
C TYR A 546 15.71 18.79 4.20
N ALA A 547 14.44 18.79 4.60
CA ALA A 547 13.30 19.08 3.73
C ALA A 547 13.48 20.45 3.05
N CYS A 548 13.78 21.49 3.82
CA CYS A 548 14.05 22.83 3.30
C CYS A 548 15.22 22.84 2.30
N THR A 549 16.35 22.21 2.64
CA THR A 549 17.51 22.15 1.76
C THR A 549 17.18 21.45 0.43
N PHE A 550 16.50 20.31 0.51
CA PHE A 550 16.04 19.55 -0.66
C PHE A 550 15.10 20.39 -1.53
N GLY A 551 14.08 21.01 -0.93
CA GLY A 551 13.07 21.80 -1.64
C GLY A 551 13.66 23.01 -2.38
N LEU A 552 14.56 23.75 -1.74
CA LEU A 552 15.23 24.90 -2.36
C LEU A 552 16.20 24.49 -3.48
N LEU A 553 16.88 23.35 -3.33
CA LEU A 553 17.70 22.79 -4.39
C LEU A 553 16.84 22.34 -5.60
N MET A 554 15.67 21.74 -5.38
CA MET A 554 14.73 21.43 -6.47
C MET A 554 14.28 22.68 -7.21
N LEU A 555 14.00 23.78 -6.51
CA LEU A 555 13.72 25.08 -7.13
C LEU A 555 14.91 25.66 -7.88
N THR A 556 16.14 25.40 -7.43
CA THR A 556 17.36 25.83 -8.10
C THR A 556 17.57 25.08 -9.42
N PHE A 557 17.33 23.76 -9.42
CA PHE A 557 17.52 22.90 -10.60
C PHE A 557 16.25 22.72 -11.44
N ARG A 558 15.27 23.61 -11.26
CA ARG A 558 13.98 23.57 -11.94
C ARG A 558 14.10 23.40 -13.46
N ASP A 559 15.13 23.96 -14.09
CA ASP A 559 15.33 23.94 -15.54
C ASP A 559 15.80 22.59 -16.09
N LEU A 560 16.24 21.67 -15.22
CA LEU A 560 16.50 20.28 -15.59
C LEU A 560 15.17 19.50 -15.68
N PRO A 561 15.13 18.40 -16.45
CA PRO A 561 14.08 17.39 -16.30
C PRO A 561 13.96 16.94 -14.83
N GLU A 562 12.75 16.60 -14.38
CA GLU A 562 12.48 16.36 -12.95
C GLU A 562 13.36 15.24 -12.36
N SER A 563 13.57 14.16 -13.10
CA SER A 563 14.50 13.06 -12.72
C SER A 563 15.94 13.54 -12.58
N GLU A 564 16.42 14.36 -13.51
CA GLU A 564 17.78 14.91 -13.48
C GLU A 564 17.94 15.93 -12.36
N ALA A 565 16.91 16.74 -12.08
CA ALA A 565 16.89 17.64 -10.95
C ALA A 565 17.04 16.87 -9.63
N VAL A 566 16.27 15.78 -9.44
CA VAL A 566 16.38 14.92 -8.25
C VAL A 566 17.77 14.31 -8.12
N LEU A 567 18.36 13.81 -9.21
CA LEU A 567 19.73 13.28 -9.21
C LEU A 567 20.75 14.36 -8.84
N GLU A 568 20.60 15.57 -9.36
CA GLU A 568 21.50 16.68 -9.04
C GLU A 568 21.36 17.13 -7.59
N VAL A 569 20.14 17.22 -7.04
CA VAL A 569 19.93 17.45 -5.61
C VAL A 569 20.66 16.38 -4.79
N TYR A 570 20.54 15.12 -5.18
CA TYR A 570 21.24 14.02 -4.51
C TYR A 570 22.75 14.22 -4.49
N ARG A 571 23.35 14.58 -5.64
CA ARG A 571 24.80 14.85 -5.75
C ARG A 571 25.25 16.03 -4.89
N GLN A 572 24.43 17.07 -4.76
CA GLN A 572 24.76 18.20 -3.90
C GLN A 572 24.80 17.78 -2.42
N LEU A 573 23.88 16.89 -2.01
CA LEU A 573 23.78 16.37 -0.64
C LEU A 573 24.73 15.19 -0.34
N ASP A 574 25.28 14.58 -1.40
CA ASP A 574 26.64 14.04 -1.67
C ASP A 574 27.83 14.09 -0.71
N ALA A 575 27.70 14.51 0.55
CA ALA A 575 28.86 14.84 1.38
C ALA A 575 28.54 15.04 2.88
N ASP A 576 29.56 15.39 3.66
CA ASP A 576 29.40 15.94 5.01
C ASP A 576 28.78 17.36 4.99
N ASN A 577 28.30 17.82 6.15
CA ASN A 577 27.61 19.10 6.29
C ASN A 577 28.46 20.32 5.84
N GLN A 578 29.77 20.30 6.07
CA GLN A 578 30.65 21.41 5.69
C GLN A 578 30.73 21.52 4.17
N THR A 579 30.98 20.39 3.51
CA THR A 579 31.05 20.30 2.06
C THR A 579 29.70 20.66 1.42
N ILE A 580 28.57 20.22 2.01
CA ILE A 580 27.22 20.61 1.56
C ILE A 580 27.07 22.14 1.65
N ALA A 581 27.41 22.74 2.79
CA ALA A 581 27.29 24.18 2.99
C ALA A 581 28.13 24.99 1.99
N ASP A 582 29.35 24.56 1.72
CA ASP A 582 30.24 25.21 0.75
C ASP A 582 29.72 25.09 -0.69
N ARG A 583 29.19 23.93 -1.07
CA ARG A 583 28.53 23.72 -2.37
C ARG A 583 27.33 24.65 -2.52
N LEU A 584 26.47 24.76 -1.51
CA LEU A 584 25.29 25.62 -1.55
C LEU A 584 25.66 27.09 -1.75
N ARG A 585 26.68 27.60 -1.03
CA ARG A 585 27.18 28.97 -1.20
C ARG A 585 27.74 29.22 -2.60
N ALA A 586 28.46 28.24 -3.15
CA ALA A 586 29.00 28.31 -4.50
C ALA A 586 27.87 28.28 -5.56
N LEU A 587 26.76 27.60 -5.27
CA LEU A 587 25.63 27.47 -6.18
C LEU A 587 24.87 28.80 -6.34
N ARG A 588 24.49 29.44 -5.23
CA ARG A 588 23.84 30.76 -5.21
C ARG A 588 24.19 31.52 -3.92
N PRO A 589 24.39 32.85 -3.97
CA PRO A 589 24.61 33.66 -2.76
C PRO A 589 23.49 33.56 -1.73
N HIS A 590 22.24 33.39 -2.18
CA HIS A 590 21.03 33.32 -1.35
C HIS A 590 20.99 32.12 -0.41
N PHE A 591 21.83 31.10 -0.64
CA PHE A 591 21.96 29.96 0.27
C PHE A 591 22.76 30.24 1.55
N GLY A 592 23.40 31.42 1.70
CA GLY A 592 24.23 31.75 2.86
C GLY A 592 23.60 31.41 4.22
N PRO A 593 22.38 31.90 4.52
CA PRO A 593 21.70 31.60 5.79
C PRO A 593 21.42 30.11 6.01
N LEU A 594 21.11 29.36 4.95
CA LEU A 594 20.89 27.91 5.03
C LEU A 594 22.19 27.16 5.28
N ALA A 595 23.25 27.51 4.54
CA ALA A 595 24.57 26.92 4.70
C ALA A 595 25.08 27.08 6.14
N GLU A 596 24.91 28.26 6.76
CA GLU A 596 25.26 28.48 8.16
C GLU A 596 24.48 27.59 9.14
N ARG A 597 23.18 27.35 8.87
CA ARG A 597 22.38 26.43 9.71
C ARG A 597 22.82 24.99 9.56
N ILE A 598 23.21 24.57 8.37
CA ILE A 598 23.72 23.21 8.10
C ILE A 598 25.03 22.96 8.83
N GLU A 599 25.97 23.90 8.80
CA GLU A 599 27.27 23.79 9.49
C GLU A 599 27.11 23.67 11.02
N ARG A 600 26.13 24.37 11.59
CA ARG A 600 25.84 24.34 13.04
C ARG A 600 24.99 23.13 13.44
N SER A 601 24.45 22.39 12.48
CA SER A 601 23.58 21.27 12.74
C SER A 601 24.38 20.03 13.10
N ALA A 602 23.98 19.35 14.18
CA ALA A 602 24.49 18.02 14.52
C ALA A 602 23.87 16.91 13.65
N LEU A 603 22.83 17.23 12.87
CA LEU A 603 22.18 16.29 11.96
C LEU A 603 23.08 16.07 10.73
N PRO A 604 23.53 14.85 10.43
CA PRO A 604 24.26 14.57 9.20
C PRO A 604 23.30 14.56 8.01
N LEU A 605 23.16 15.69 7.30
CA LEU A 605 22.22 15.83 6.18
C LEU A 605 22.48 14.77 5.10
N GLY A 606 23.75 14.42 4.88
CA GLY A 606 24.16 13.40 3.93
C GLY A 606 23.68 11.98 4.26
N ASN A 607 23.17 11.68 5.46
CA ASN A 607 22.64 10.33 5.75
C ASN A 607 21.22 10.14 5.21
N PHE A 608 20.40 11.18 5.20
CA PHE A 608 18.97 11.09 4.83
C PHE A 608 18.75 10.90 3.32
N ARG A 609 19.75 11.21 2.49
CA ARG A 609 19.71 10.88 1.06
C ARG A 609 19.85 9.38 0.79
N ASN A 610 20.55 8.62 1.64
CA ASN A 610 20.84 7.19 1.38
C ASN A 610 19.57 6.34 1.28
N ILE A 611 18.51 6.72 1.97
CA ILE A 611 17.27 5.96 2.05
C ILE A 611 16.17 6.50 1.16
N GLY A 612 16.45 7.36 0.18
CA GLY A 612 15.44 7.79 -0.78
C GLY A 612 14.14 8.23 -0.15
N ALA A 613 14.23 9.12 0.83
CA ALA A 613 13.08 9.81 1.38
C ALA A 613 12.35 10.63 0.31
N ILE A 614 12.57 10.43 -0.99
CA ILE A 614 11.99 11.14 -2.12
C ILE A 614 11.35 10.12 -3.05
N ALA A 615 10.16 10.43 -3.54
CA ALA A 615 9.59 9.78 -4.71
C ALA A 615 9.16 10.81 -5.76
N LEU A 616 9.29 10.40 -7.02
CA LEU A 616 8.86 11.12 -8.21
C LEU A 616 7.61 10.43 -8.77
N LEU A 617 6.46 11.10 -8.81
CA LEU A 617 5.18 10.52 -9.24
C LEU A 617 4.63 11.26 -10.46
N CYS A 618 3.99 10.59 -11.42
CA CYS A 618 3.34 11.23 -12.57
C CYS A 618 2.01 10.61 -13.02
#